data_AF-A0A929VPA8-F1
#
_entry.id   AF-A0A929VPA8-F1
#
_cell.length_a   1.000
_cell.length_b   1.000
_cell.length_c   1.000
_cell.angle_alpha   90.00
_cell.angle_beta   90.00
_cell.angle_gamma   90.00
#
_symmetry.space_group_name_H-M   'P 1'
#
loop_
_entity.id
_entity.type
_entity.pdbx_description
1 polymer ?
#
loop_
_entity_poly.entity_id
_entity_poly.type
_entity_poly.pdbx_seq_one_letter_code
_entity_poly.pdbx_strand_id
1 'polypeptide(L)'
;MKKREVLIALVSAAISGILNEPIIAAFKMIPWDKIISTESWEWIFLPKFSILNIIFFIILLLAVYYIVYLLLIHRKNVSINKLKSFNSLVYDEDFVKVTWDVGIRTTYNHDPFAYNIQFFCLRHGELPLRMRNGCCQDATCPNCSLYMDEGYVENYIESLLLKKQQDLKGLS
;
A
#
# COMPACT_ATOMS: atom_id res chain seq x y z
N MET A 1 5.50 -22.46 22.01
CA MET A 1 5.76 -21.06 22.38
C MET A 1 6.96 -20.57 21.59
N LYS A 2 6.77 -19.45 20.88
CA LYS A 2 7.37 -19.19 19.56
C LYS A 2 8.64 -18.34 19.72
N LYS A 3 9.73 -18.69 19.01
CA LYS A 3 11.01 -17.93 18.92
C LYS A 3 10.86 -16.40 18.75
N ARG A 4 9.72 -15.96 18.21
CA ARG A 4 9.32 -14.56 18.06
C ARG A 4 9.10 -13.82 19.38
N GLU A 5 8.54 -14.46 20.40
CA GLU A 5 8.29 -13.84 21.71
C GLU A 5 9.60 -13.61 22.48
N VAL A 6 10.56 -14.53 22.35
CA VAL A 6 11.91 -14.39 22.91
C VAL A 6 12.68 -13.26 22.22
N LEU A 7 12.54 -13.13 20.89
CA LEU A 7 13.16 -12.04 20.13
C LEU A 7 12.57 -10.67 20.53
N ILE A 8 11.24 -10.59 20.69
CA ILE A 8 10.56 -9.38 21.14
C ILE A 8 10.97 -9.03 22.56
N ALA A 9 11.10 -10.01 23.47
CA ALA A 9 11.56 -9.78 24.83
C ALA A 9 13.02 -9.30 24.88
N LEU A 10 13.91 -9.86 24.05
CA LEU A 10 15.32 -9.45 23.95
C LEU A 10 15.47 -8.06 23.33
N VAL A 11 14.68 -7.73 22.30
CA VAL A 11 14.67 -6.39 21.68
C VAL A 11 14.07 -5.36 22.65
N SER A 12 13.00 -5.70 23.37
CA SER A 12 12.42 -4.83 24.40
C SER A 12 13.37 -4.62 25.58
N ALA A 13 14.12 -5.63 26.00
CA ALA A 13 15.14 -5.51 27.04
C ALA A 13 16.34 -4.66 26.58
N ALA A 14 16.78 -4.80 25.32
CA ALA A 14 17.84 -3.99 24.74
C ALA A 14 17.43 -2.51 24.59
N ILE A 15 16.18 -2.24 24.20
CA ILE A 15 15.61 -0.88 24.11
C ILE A 15 15.45 -0.28 25.51
N SER A 16 14.97 -1.05 26.49
CA SER A 16 14.79 -0.57 27.88
C SER A 16 16.11 -0.32 28.62
N GLY A 17 17.18 -1.04 28.28
CA GLY A 17 18.47 -0.93 28.96
C GLY A 17 19.42 0.11 28.34
N ILE A 18 19.44 0.24 27.01
CA ILE A 18 20.47 1.04 26.30
C ILE A 18 19.98 2.47 25.99
N LEU A 19 18.68 2.67 25.74
CA LEU A 19 18.16 4.01 25.38
C LEU A 19 17.74 4.85 26.59
N ASN A 20 17.57 4.25 27.76
CA ASN A 20 17.11 5.00 28.94
C ASN A 20 18.15 6.01 29.44
N GLU A 21 19.42 5.63 29.52
CA GLU A 21 20.49 6.52 29.99
C GLU A 21 20.75 7.73 29.08
N PRO A 22 20.91 7.59 27.75
CA PRO A 22 21.13 8.74 26.87
C PRO A 22 19.88 9.64 26.77
N ILE A 23 18.66 9.09 26.85
CA ILE A 23 17.43 9.90 26.87
C ILE A 23 17.31 10.68 28.18
N ILE A 24 17.60 10.05 29.33
CA ILE A 24 17.58 10.73 30.64
C ILE A 24 18.71 11.77 30.72
N ALA A 25 19.89 11.49 30.16
CA ALA A 25 21.00 12.44 30.08
C ALA A 25 20.66 13.64 29.19
N ALA A 26 20.07 13.40 28.01
CA ALA A 26 19.58 14.46 27.13
C ALA A 26 18.47 15.28 27.79
N PHE A 27 17.54 14.64 28.50
CA PHE A 27 16.51 15.33 29.26
C PHE A 27 17.10 16.20 30.37
N LYS A 28 18.11 15.74 31.12
CA LYS A 28 18.76 16.53 32.19
C LYS A 28 19.62 17.68 31.66
N MET A 29 20.07 17.62 30.40
CA MET A 29 20.81 18.71 29.75
C MET A 29 19.91 19.88 29.31
N ILE A 30 18.59 19.68 29.25
CA ILE A 30 17.64 20.75 28.95
C ILE A 30 17.52 21.63 30.22
N PRO A 31 17.74 22.96 30.13
CA PRO A 31 17.64 23.87 31.27
C PRO A 31 16.16 24.15 31.60
N TRP A 32 15.51 23.16 32.21
CA TRP A 32 14.08 23.19 32.54
C TRP A 32 13.70 24.37 33.42
N ASP A 33 14.59 24.79 34.31
CA ASP A 33 14.48 25.96 35.17
C ASP A 33 14.27 27.26 34.37
N LYS A 34 14.91 27.39 33.21
CA LYS A 34 14.74 28.53 32.29
C LYS A 34 13.49 28.45 31.42
N ILE A 35 12.96 27.24 31.21
CA ILE A 35 11.76 26.99 30.39
C ILE A 35 10.47 27.09 31.22
N ILE A 36 10.55 26.75 32.51
CA ILE A 36 9.41 26.76 33.45
C ILE A 36 9.25 28.13 34.11
N SER A 37 10.25 29.02 34.05
CA SER A 37 10.09 30.38 34.57
C SER A 37 8.99 31.13 33.80
N THR A 38 8.03 31.71 34.53
CA THR A 38 6.90 32.49 33.99
C THR A 38 7.36 33.70 33.17
N GLU A 39 8.55 34.23 33.44
CA GLU A 39 9.20 35.30 32.69
C GLU A 39 9.58 34.84 31.27
N SER A 40 9.91 33.56 31.09
CA SER A 40 10.10 33.01 29.76
C SER A 40 8.79 33.02 28.99
N TRP A 41 7.61 32.84 29.58
CA TRP A 41 6.35 32.77 28.82
C TRP A 41 5.78 34.12 28.34
N GLU A 42 6.26 35.25 28.86
CA GLU A 42 5.81 36.57 28.42
C GLU A 42 6.11 36.82 26.93
N TRP A 43 7.16 36.21 26.36
CA TRP A 43 7.47 36.29 24.93
C TRP A 43 6.46 35.56 24.01
N ILE A 44 5.70 34.59 24.52
CA ILE A 44 4.74 33.76 23.77
C ILE A 44 3.41 34.51 23.71
N PHE A 45 3.12 35.35 24.71
CA PHE A 45 1.88 36.09 24.86
C PHE A 45 1.98 37.61 24.60
N LEU A 46 3.19 38.16 24.42
CA LEU A 46 3.35 39.55 23.96
C LEU A 46 2.93 39.65 22.49
N PRO A 47 1.99 40.55 22.12
CA PRO A 47 1.58 40.76 20.74
C PRO A 47 2.66 41.59 20.01
N LYS A 48 3.84 41.00 19.80
CA LYS A 48 4.85 41.50 18.85
C LYS A 48 4.82 40.71 17.53
N PHE A 49 3.74 39.98 17.27
CA PHE A 49 3.52 39.42 15.95
C PHE A 49 3.08 40.54 15.01
N SER A 50 4.01 41.00 14.17
CA SER A 50 3.64 41.81 13.00
C SER A 50 2.55 41.07 12.23
N ILE A 51 1.54 41.78 11.72
CA ILE A 51 0.48 41.21 10.87
C ILE A 51 1.10 40.38 9.73
N LEU A 52 2.28 40.79 9.24
CA LEU A 52 3.06 40.06 8.23
C LEU A 52 3.48 38.66 8.70
N ASN A 53 3.85 38.48 9.98
CA ASN A 53 4.23 37.18 10.53
C ASN A 53 3.02 36.23 10.62
N ILE A 54 1.84 36.76 10.93
CA ILE A 54 0.59 36.00 10.94
C ILE A 54 0.23 35.55 9.52
N ILE A 55 0.31 36.47 8.54
CA ILE A 55 0.08 36.15 7.12
C ILE A 55 1.07 35.09 6.64
N PHE A 56 2.36 35.24 6.94
CA PHE A 56 3.39 34.27 6.59
C PHE A 56 3.11 32.89 7.20
N PHE A 57 2.69 32.84 8.46
CA PHE A 57 2.35 31.60 9.14
C PHE A 57 1.14 30.90 8.50
N ILE A 58 0.11 31.64 8.08
CA ILE A 58 -1.04 31.09 7.35
C ILE A 58 -0.59 30.50 5.99
N ILE A 59 0.25 31.22 5.24
CA ILE A 59 0.80 30.73 3.97
C ILE A 59 1.60 29.44 4.20
N LEU A 60 2.42 29.40 5.25
CA LEU A 60 3.21 28.22 5.60
C LEU A 60 2.32 27.03 5.93
N LEU A 61 1.25 27.22 6.72
CA LEU A 61 0.29 26.16 7.04
C LEU A 61 -0.40 25.62 5.79
N LEU A 62 -0.82 26.49 4.86
CA LEU A 62 -1.40 26.07 3.59
C LEU A 62 -0.41 25.29 2.74
N ALA A 63 0.85 25.72 2.70
CA ALA A 63 1.91 25.02 1.97
C ALA A 63 2.17 23.62 2.56
N VAL A 64 2.29 23.51 3.89
CA VAL A 64 2.46 22.21 4.58
C VAL A 64 1.26 21.31 4.33
N TYR A 65 0.04 21.83 4.47
CA TYR A 65 -1.19 21.09 4.18
C TYR A 65 -1.19 20.54 2.76
N TYR A 66 -0.84 21.39 1.78
CA TYR A 66 -0.79 21.01 0.37
C TYR A 66 0.28 19.93 0.09
N ILE A 67 1.47 20.05 0.67
CA ILE A 67 2.53 19.05 0.53
C ILE A 67 2.08 17.69 1.11
N VAL A 68 1.49 17.69 2.31
CA VAL A 68 0.98 16.45 2.93
C VAL A 68 -0.11 15.83 2.06
N TYR A 69 -1.04 16.65 1.54
CA TYR A 69 -2.09 16.19 0.63
C TYR A 69 -1.51 15.54 -0.64
N LEU A 70 -0.51 16.16 -1.27
CA LEU A 70 0.17 15.59 -2.44
C LEU A 70 0.86 14.26 -2.12
N LEU A 71 1.53 14.15 -0.98
CA LEU A 71 2.18 12.91 -0.55
C LEU A 71 1.17 11.77 -0.36
N LEU A 72 0.01 12.06 0.23
CA LEU A 72 -1.05 11.06 0.41
C LEU A 72 -1.63 10.59 -0.94
N ILE A 73 -1.88 11.49 -1.88
CA ILE A 73 -2.31 11.13 -3.24
C ILE A 73 -1.25 10.27 -3.93
N HIS A 74 0.02 10.68 -3.86
CA HIS A 74 1.09 9.95 -4.50
C HIS A 74 1.18 8.51 -3.97
N ARG A 75 1.16 8.33 -2.65
CA ARG A 75 1.13 7.00 -2.03
C ARG A 75 -0.06 6.17 -2.50
N LYS A 76 -1.26 6.75 -2.53
CA LYS A 76 -2.48 6.08 -3.02
C LYS A 76 -2.31 5.63 -4.47
N ASN A 77 -1.80 6.49 -5.35
CA ASN A 77 -1.59 6.18 -6.76
C ASN A 77 -0.54 5.08 -6.96
N VAL A 78 0.54 5.06 -6.17
CA VAL A 78 1.53 3.98 -6.20
C VAL A 78 0.88 2.64 -5.84
N SER A 79 0.06 2.58 -4.79
CA SER A 79 -0.64 1.36 -4.39
C SER A 79 -1.64 0.90 -5.47
N ILE A 80 -2.40 1.82 -6.06
CA ILE A 80 -3.33 1.52 -7.16
C ILE A 80 -2.56 0.97 -8.38
N ASN A 81 -1.45 1.59 -8.76
CA ASN A 81 -0.65 1.15 -9.91
C ASN A 81 -0.04 -0.24 -9.69
N LYS A 82 0.44 -0.54 -8.47
CA LYS A 82 0.91 -1.89 -8.09
C LYS A 82 -0.20 -2.94 -8.12
N LEU A 83 -1.43 -2.55 -7.83
CA LEU A 83 -2.58 -3.44 -7.93
C LEU A 83 -2.95 -3.66 -9.40
N LYS A 84 -2.96 -2.60 -10.20
CA LYS A 84 -3.20 -2.67 -11.66
C LYS A 84 -2.15 -3.46 -12.42
N SER A 85 -0.92 -3.49 -11.95
CA SER A 85 0.13 -4.35 -12.55
C SER A 85 -0.07 -5.83 -12.23
N PHE A 86 -1.02 -6.20 -11.36
CA PHE A 86 -1.43 -7.58 -11.13
C PHE A 86 -2.57 -7.92 -12.08
N ASN A 87 -2.22 -8.23 -13.32
CA ASN A 87 -3.15 -8.34 -14.44
C ASN A 87 -3.01 -9.64 -15.24
N SER A 88 -2.22 -10.59 -14.75
CA SER A 88 -2.06 -11.89 -15.40
C SER A 88 -1.67 -13.00 -14.43
N LEU A 89 -2.03 -14.23 -14.79
CA LEU A 89 -1.68 -15.46 -14.10
C LEU A 89 -1.44 -16.55 -15.14
N VAL A 90 -0.51 -17.45 -14.86
CA VAL A 90 -0.21 -18.61 -15.71
C VAL A 90 -0.50 -19.87 -14.91
N TYR A 91 -1.34 -20.74 -15.48
CA TYR A 91 -1.61 -22.08 -15.02
C TYR A 91 -0.65 -23.01 -15.78
N ASP A 92 0.50 -23.31 -15.17
CA ASP A 92 1.57 -24.08 -15.79
C ASP A 92 1.13 -25.51 -16.15
N GLU A 93 0.29 -26.14 -15.31
CA GLU A 93 -0.23 -27.50 -15.53
C GLU A 93 -1.03 -27.61 -16.84
N ASP A 94 -1.89 -26.62 -17.08
CA ASP A 94 -2.75 -26.59 -18.26
C ASP A 94 -2.14 -25.82 -19.43
N PHE A 95 -0.98 -25.18 -19.24
CA PHE A 95 -0.38 -24.25 -20.19
C PHE A 95 -1.37 -23.16 -20.63
N VAL A 96 -2.06 -22.55 -19.65
CA VAL A 96 -3.04 -21.48 -19.89
C VAL A 96 -2.59 -20.19 -19.21
N LYS A 97 -2.59 -19.09 -19.95
CA LYS A 97 -2.42 -17.75 -19.40
C LYS A 97 -3.77 -17.06 -19.32
N VAL A 98 -4.07 -16.51 -18.16
CA VAL A 98 -5.23 -15.64 -17.95
C VAL A 98 -4.75 -14.22 -17.77
N THR A 99 -5.40 -13.28 -18.43
CA THR A 99 -5.16 -11.84 -18.27
C THR A 99 -6.45 -11.11 -17.96
N TRP A 100 -6.37 -10.01 -17.23
CA TRP A 100 -7.52 -9.19 -16.87
C TRP A 100 -7.10 -7.75 -16.67
N ASP A 101 -8.04 -6.81 -16.76
CA ASP A 101 -7.85 -5.44 -16.33
C ASP A 101 -8.34 -5.27 -14.89
N VAL A 102 -7.72 -4.34 -14.15
CA VAL A 102 -8.07 -4.09 -12.74
C VAL A 102 -8.77 -2.73 -12.61
N GLY A 103 -10.01 -2.79 -12.14
CA GLY A 103 -10.81 -1.63 -11.77
C GLY A 103 -10.78 -1.39 -10.27
N ILE A 104 -11.09 -0.17 -9.85
CA ILE A 104 -11.27 0.18 -8.43
C ILE A 104 -12.67 0.75 -8.27
N ARG A 105 -13.49 0.17 -7.38
CA ARG A 105 -14.83 0.68 -7.12
C ARG A 105 -14.74 2.09 -6.53
N THR A 106 -15.57 2.99 -7.04
CA THR A 106 -15.65 4.38 -6.57
C THR A 106 -16.48 4.50 -5.29
N THR A 107 -17.38 3.54 -5.06
CA THR A 107 -18.31 3.48 -3.93
C THR A 107 -17.93 2.38 -2.95
N TYR A 108 -17.85 2.71 -1.66
CA TYR A 108 -17.61 1.83 -0.49
C TYR A 108 -16.36 0.93 -0.59
N ASN A 109 -15.50 0.98 0.44
CA ASN A 109 -14.25 0.22 0.62
C ASN A 109 -13.15 0.33 -0.47
N HIS A 110 -13.46 0.93 -1.62
CA HIS A 110 -12.56 1.03 -2.78
C HIS A 110 -11.99 -0.32 -3.21
N ASP A 111 -12.85 -1.32 -3.20
CA ASP A 111 -12.45 -2.69 -3.51
C ASP A 111 -12.07 -2.83 -4.98
N PRO A 112 -10.98 -3.57 -5.27
CA PRO A 112 -10.62 -3.89 -6.64
C PRO A 112 -11.58 -4.90 -7.24
N PHE A 113 -11.73 -4.84 -8.55
CA PHE A 113 -12.48 -5.83 -9.32
C PHE A 113 -11.75 -6.14 -10.62
N ALA A 114 -11.95 -7.35 -11.14
CA ALA A 114 -11.41 -7.76 -12.43
C ALA A 114 -12.43 -7.47 -13.54
N TYR A 115 -11.96 -7.13 -14.73
CA TYR A 115 -12.80 -7.06 -15.93
C TYR A 115 -11.97 -7.38 -17.17
N ASN A 116 -12.62 -7.58 -18.32
CA ASN A 116 -11.96 -7.94 -19.58
C ASN A 116 -11.04 -9.17 -19.41
N ILE A 117 -11.57 -10.22 -18.79
CA ILE A 117 -10.85 -11.47 -18.55
C ILE A 117 -10.66 -12.19 -19.89
N GLN A 118 -9.43 -12.61 -20.17
CA GLN A 118 -9.07 -13.29 -21.40
C GLN A 118 -8.20 -14.49 -21.10
N PHE A 119 -8.47 -15.58 -21.82
CA PHE A 119 -7.79 -16.85 -21.70
C PHE A 119 -6.93 -17.09 -22.93
N PHE A 120 -5.71 -17.56 -22.75
CA PHE A 120 -4.75 -17.85 -23.81
C PHE A 120 -4.13 -19.22 -23.63
N CYS A 121 -4.14 -20.03 -24.68
CA CYS A 121 -3.48 -21.31 -24.72
C CYS A 121 -2.01 -21.13 -25.11
N LEU A 122 -1.09 -21.54 -24.23
CA LEU A 122 0.36 -21.43 -24.42
C LEU A 122 0.97 -22.63 -25.16
N ARG A 123 0.16 -23.66 -25.50
CA ARG A 123 0.66 -24.87 -26.20
C ARG A 123 1.04 -24.63 -27.66
N HIS A 124 0.74 -23.47 -28.23
CA HIS A 124 0.91 -23.17 -29.67
C HIS A 124 2.23 -22.47 -30.03
N GLY A 125 3.24 -22.54 -29.17
CA GLY A 125 4.56 -21.95 -29.43
C GLY A 125 4.61 -20.45 -29.17
N GLU A 126 5.21 -19.68 -30.08
CA GLU A 126 5.53 -18.27 -29.87
C GLU A 126 4.31 -17.35 -29.72
N LEU A 127 3.19 -17.69 -30.38
CA LEU A 127 1.97 -16.91 -30.30
C LEU A 127 0.87 -17.68 -29.56
N PRO A 128 0.57 -17.31 -28.29
CA PRO A 128 -0.55 -17.88 -27.57
C PRO A 128 -1.87 -17.67 -28.31
N LEU A 129 -2.66 -18.73 -28.43
CA LEU A 129 -3.99 -18.64 -29.06
C LEU A 129 -5.02 -18.21 -28.04
N ARG A 130 -5.80 -17.17 -28.36
CA ARG A 130 -6.93 -16.76 -27.54
C ARG A 130 -7.98 -17.88 -27.50
N MET A 131 -8.35 -18.28 -26.30
CA MET A 131 -9.39 -19.26 -26.04
C MET A 131 -10.75 -18.55 -26.02
N ARG A 132 -11.78 -19.16 -26.60
CA ARG A 132 -13.17 -18.70 -26.52
C ARG A 132 -13.95 -19.67 -25.65
N ASN A 133 -14.79 -19.14 -24.77
CA ASN A 133 -15.58 -19.93 -23.82
C ASN A 133 -14.72 -20.90 -22.99
N GLY A 134 -13.51 -20.45 -22.62
CA GLY A 134 -12.58 -21.26 -21.85
C GLY A 134 -11.89 -22.40 -22.61
N CYS A 135 -12.09 -22.53 -23.93
CA CYS A 135 -11.55 -23.62 -24.77
C CYS A 135 -10.60 -23.11 -25.86
N CYS A 136 -9.55 -23.89 -26.15
CA CYS A 136 -8.72 -23.66 -27.33
C CYS A 136 -9.52 -23.91 -28.62
N GLN A 137 -9.27 -23.10 -29.65
CA GLN A 137 -9.96 -23.19 -30.94
C GLN A 137 -9.30 -24.20 -31.90
N ASP A 138 -8.09 -24.66 -31.60
CA ASP A 138 -7.44 -25.73 -32.35
C ASP A 138 -7.95 -27.09 -31.85
N ALA A 139 -8.69 -27.80 -32.71
CA ALA A 139 -9.28 -29.10 -32.39
C ALA A 139 -8.25 -30.19 -32.05
N THR A 140 -6.99 -30.03 -32.48
CA THR A 140 -5.91 -30.98 -32.19
C THR A 140 -5.22 -30.71 -30.85
N CYS A 141 -5.50 -29.55 -30.23
CA CYS A 141 -4.90 -29.16 -28.97
C CYS A 141 -5.61 -29.85 -27.79
N PRO A 142 -4.88 -30.38 -26.79
CA PRO A 142 -5.49 -30.92 -25.56
C PRO A 142 -6.39 -29.93 -24.83
N ASN A 143 -6.13 -28.63 -24.97
CA ASN A 143 -6.91 -27.57 -24.34
C ASN A 143 -8.21 -27.24 -25.11
N CYS A 144 -8.54 -27.96 -26.19
CA CYS A 144 -9.79 -27.75 -26.94
C CYS A 144 -11.02 -28.25 -26.16
N SER A 145 -10.84 -29.23 -25.29
CA SER A 145 -11.86 -29.80 -24.41
C SER A 145 -11.75 -29.29 -22.97
N LEU A 146 -10.69 -28.53 -22.65
CA LEU A 146 -10.55 -27.86 -21.36
C LEU A 146 -11.61 -26.77 -21.27
N TYR A 147 -12.40 -26.78 -20.19
CA TYR A 147 -13.40 -25.73 -19.93
C TYR A 147 -12.95 -24.91 -18.72
N MET A 148 -12.56 -23.66 -18.98
CA MET A 148 -12.29 -22.67 -17.94
C MET A 148 -13.56 -21.85 -17.68
N ASP A 149 -14.13 -22.00 -16.49
CA ASP A 149 -15.28 -21.21 -16.06
C ASP A 149 -14.86 -19.78 -15.74
N GLU A 150 -15.35 -18.82 -16.53
CA GLU A 150 -14.99 -17.41 -16.39
C GLU A 150 -15.42 -16.83 -15.03
N GLY A 151 -16.59 -17.22 -14.50
CA GLY A 151 -17.10 -16.73 -13.22
C GLY A 151 -16.31 -17.26 -12.03
N TYR A 152 -15.89 -18.53 -12.08
CA TYR A 152 -14.99 -19.08 -11.07
C TYR A 152 -13.64 -18.37 -11.09
N VAL A 153 -13.07 -18.16 -12.28
CA VAL A 153 -11.79 -17.49 -12.45
C VAL A 153 -11.86 -16.02 -12.02
N GLU A 154 -12.93 -15.32 -12.36
CA GLU A 154 -13.19 -13.95 -11.91
C GLU A 154 -13.18 -13.86 -10.39
N ASN A 155 -13.97 -14.69 -9.70
CA ASN A 155 -14.06 -14.70 -8.24
C ASN A 155 -12.69 -15.00 -7.59
N TYR A 156 -11.93 -15.93 -8.16
CA TYR A 156 -10.58 -16.24 -7.71
C TYR A 156 -9.63 -15.04 -7.87
N ILE A 157 -9.66 -14.37 -9.03
CA ILE A 157 -8.85 -13.17 -9.29
C ILE A 157 -9.24 -12.04 -8.33
N GLU A 158 -10.53 -11.78 -8.12
CA GLU A 158 -11.00 -10.76 -7.19
C GLU A 158 -10.54 -11.05 -5.75
N SER A 159 -10.59 -12.32 -5.33
CA SER A 159 -10.04 -12.75 -4.03
C SER A 159 -8.54 -12.47 -3.91
N LEU A 160 -7.76 -12.72 -4.98
CA LEU A 160 -6.33 -12.40 -5.02
C LEU A 160 -6.08 -10.89 -4.98
N LEU A 161 -6.87 -10.11 -5.70
CA LEU A 161 -6.79 -8.65 -5.71
C LEU A 161 -7.09 -8.07 -4.32
N LEU A 162 -8.10 -8.59 -3.61
CA LEU A 162 -8.42 -8.19 -2.24
C LEU A 162 -7.27 -8.48 -1.29
N LYS A 163 -6.68 -9.67 -1.34
CA LYS A 163 -5.50 -10.02 -0.54
C LYS A 163 -4.33 -9.07 -0.82
N LYS A 164 -4.02 -8.82 -2.10
CA LYS A 164 -2.94 -7.92 -2.50
C LYS A 164 -3.20 -6.48 -2.06
N GLN A 165 -4.46 -6.03 -2.07
CA GLN A 165 -4.84 -4.73 -1.53
C GLN A 165 -4.58 -4.64 -0.02
N GLN A 166 -4.87 -5.70 0.75
CA GLN A 166 -4.56 -5.77 2.17
C GLN A 166 -3.06 -5.74 2.44
N ASP A 167 -2.26 -6.50 1.67
CA ASP A 167 -0.80 -6.51 1.79
C ASP A 167 -0.21 -5.11 1.52
N LEU A 168 -0.75 -4.39 0.53
CA LEU A 168 -0.35 -3.01 0.21
C LEU A 168 -0.76 -2.01 1.31
N LYS A 169 -1.88 -2.23 2.00
CA LYS A 169 -2.33 -1.43 3.16
C LYS A 169 -1.49 -1.74 4.42
N GLY A 170 -1.03 -2.98 4.60
CA GLY A 170 -0.16 -3.37 5.73
C GLY A 170 1.29 -2.87 5.63
N LEU A 171 1.68 -2.36 4.45
CA LEU A 171 3.00 -1.80 4.16
C LEU A 171 3.02 -0.25 4.14
N SER A 172 1.87 0.40 4.35
CA SER A 172 1.70 1.87 4.31
C SER A 172 1.59 2.48 5.70
#